data_AF-A0AAW2ZME6-F1
#
_entry.id   AF-A0AAW2ZME6-F1
#
_cell.length_a   1.000
_cell.length_b   1.000
_cell.length_c   1.000
_cell.angle_alpha   90.00
_cell.angle_beta   90.00
_cell.angle_gamma   90.00
#
_symmetry.space_group_name_H-M   'P 1'
#
loop_
_entity.id
_entity.type
_entity.pdbx_description
1 polymer ?
#
loop_
_entity_poly.entity_id
_entity_poly.type
_entity_poly.pdbx_seq_one_letter_code
_entity_poly.pdbx_strand_id
1 'polypeptide(L)'
;YSAIQQFSKSFTKTFFERITSLLQTHFIYCDLLYHIVDDLQSQKPNPTVFICETSILHQMYTLLQNNKTLETIVPLMWTIVLVIPTLVTKQKTFDESRSLSLVQICNLFKMIVNDWSGFVLDHEDHGKTEEKREYHNGAIRQSLRACLREFCRTCYALMPCTFISQINHPETPKKTVQMVEQFLLDVPFHPFLLHGSDPIDTDPDYWLRNHPLDVLMKYKCHDDQKSDGQPVTSISRLSIHSDEDVQFDSNYAQSSMADLDRMFHDHTPRQVWWQRLITLQSWIYIFFTNESHHIKRDVQFTSDVSHLQRNLLLCRNELLYERYLRREMQLHVNDLKNDRMDNWLNESRVHTMNKKIKQQVLEIQRLQEQVIIWRKTDLDSRNKVHHFDDVLTHQINTLESNQRKLTEENLNLNEYIDTLKYQMQKLDKELQEKRDMIYQLKTQQTENLSRIEKYKEKESHTERLMEEVHLWERSHSEFLATSKQNEELIQGIVFRDKINDAITTKLDKTREKIHQISSSLHTNNALIQDLKKEAKDSNELLRREKTLLEHQCMLGQEKVQAVQTKYDRLKALNLALQRKIIDMRSEQESKQNTS
;
A
#
# COMPACT_ATOMS: atom_id res chain seq x y z
N TYR A 1 -14.65 -2.48 -5.43
CA TYR A 1 -15.81 -3.31 -5.07
C TYR A 1 -15.44 -4.79 -4.92
N SER A 2 -15.17 -5.56 -6.00
CA SER A 2 -14.92 -7.02 -5.90
C SER A 2 -13.82 -7.46 -4.90
N ALA A 3 -12.65 -6.80 -4.89
CA ALA A 3 -11.57 -7.12 -3.94
C ALA A 3 -11.92 -6.78 -2.48
N ILE A 4 -12.71 -5.72 -2.25
CA ILE A 4 -13.18 -5.33 -0.92
C ILE A 4 -14.29 -6.26 -0.45
N GLN A 5 -15.15 -6.71 -1.37
CA GLN A 5 -16.20 -7.70 -1.11
C GLN A 5 -15.58 -9.08 -0.76
N GLN A 6 -14.51 -9.49 -1.45
CA GLN A 6 -13.73 -10.68 -1.08
C GLN A 6 -13.00 -10.52 0.25
N PHE A 7 -12.44 -9.33 0.55
CA PHE A 7 -11.81 -9.06 1.84
C PHE A 7 -12.83 -9.02 3.00
N SER A 8 -14.04 -8.52 2.75
CA SER A 8 -15.14 -8.45 3.72
C SER A 8 -15.66 -9.82 4.17
N LYS A 9 -15.52 -10.86 3.31
CA LYS A 9 -15.83 -12.26 3.66
C LYS A 9 -14.92 -12.84 4.75
N SER A 10 -13.78 -12.20 5.05
CA SER A 10 -12.85 -12.61 6.12
C SER A 10 -13.17 -12.01 7.51
N PHE A 11 -14.31 -11.31 7.66
CA PHE A 11 -14.85 -10.65 8.86
C PHE A 11 -13.89 -10.52 10.05
N THR A 12 -13.12 -9.43 10.06
CA THR A 12 -12.38 -9.04 11.26
C THR A 12 -12.93 -7.73 11.79
N LYS A 13 -13.08 -7.64 13.12
CA LYS A 13 -13.41 -6.39 13.84
C LYS A 13 -12.56 -5.20 13.37
N THR A 14 -11.30 -5.47 13.03
CA THR A 14 -10.30 -4.53 12.48
C THR A 14 -10.73 -3.89 11.16
N PHE A 15 -11.48 -4.59 10.31
CA PHE A 15 -11.99 -4.03 9.05
C PHE A 15 -13.05 -2.96 9.30
N PHE A 16 -14.00 -3.27 10.19
CA PHE A 16 -15.03 -2.34 10.63
C PHE A 16 -14.40 -1.12 11.31
N GLU A 17 -13.42 -1.29 12.20
CA GLU A 17 -12.67 -0.18 12.82
C GLU A 17 -11.93 0.70 11.80
N ARG A 18 -11.43 0.15 10.68
CA ARG A 18 -10.83 0.96 9.61
C ARG A 18 -11.86 1.72 8.78
N ILE A 19 -12.98 1.08 8.41
CA ILE A 19 -14.09 1.76 7.72
C ILE A 19 -14.61 2.93 8.56
N THR A 20 -14.72 2.73 9.88
CA THR A 20 -15.07 3.76 10.87
C THR A 20 -14.29 5.06 10.64
N SER A 21 -12.95 4.98 10.58
CA SER A 21 -12.10 6.17 10.35
C SER A 21 -12.28 6.84 8.97
N LEU A 22 -12.76 6.08 7.97
CA LEU A 22 -12.90 6.55 6.59
C LEU A 22 -14.29 7.11 6.28
N LEU A 23 -15.32 6.72 7.04
CA LEU A 23 -16.71 7.20 6.90
C LEU A 23 -16.83 8.73 7.00
N GLN A 24 -15.92 9.39 7.72
CA GLN A 24 -15.89 10.85 7.85
C GLN A 24 -15.37 11.58 6.60
N THR A 25 -14.72 10.87 5.66
CA THR A 25 -13.98 11.50 4.57
C THR A 25 -14.68 11.44 3.21
N HIS A 26 -15.41 10.36 2.88
CA HIS A 26 -16.02 10.18 1.55
C HIS A 26 -17.34 9.40 1.59
N PHE A 27 -18.34 9.85 0.83
CA PHE A 27 -19.67 9.22 0.73
C PHE A 27 -19.64 7.77 0.21
N ILE A 28 -18.64 7.44 -0.63
CA ILE A 28 -18.45 6.10 -1.22
C ILE A 28 -18.34 5.01 -0.14
N TYR A 29 -17.81 5.35 1.04
CA TYR A 29 -17.69 4.40 2.14
C TYR A 29 -19.03 4.13 2.86
N CYS A 30 -20.01 5.03 2.78
CA CYS A 30 -21.35 4.82 3.33
C CYS A 30 -22.14 3.82 2.47
N ASP A 31 -22.04 3.96 1.15
CA ASP A 31 -22.65 3.05 0.19
C ASP A 31 -22.03 1.65 0.24
N LEU A 32 -20.70 1.60 0.31
CA LEU A 32 -19.96 0.36 0.51
C LEU A 32 -20.34 -0.33 1.83
N LEU A 33 -20.51 0.43 2.92
CA LEU A 33 -20.92 -0.13 4.21
C LEU A 33 -22.31 -0.78 4.11
N TYR A 34 -23.28 -0.11 3.47
CA TYR A 34 -24.60 -0.67 3.23
C TYR A 34 -24.53 -2.01 2.49
N HIS A 35 -23.85 -2.03 1.34
CA HIS A 35 -23.74 -3.24 0.52
C HIS A 35 -23.03 -4.38 1.24
N ILE A 36 -21.99 -4.08 2.03
CA ILE A 36 -21.32 -5.08 2.86
C ILE A 36 -22.26 -5.65 3.90
N VAL A 37 -23.09 -4.82 4.54
CA VAL A 37 -24.04 -5.31 5.55
C VAL A 37 -25.14 -6.14 4.92
N ASP A 38 -25.71 -5.67 3.82
CA ASP A 38 -26.81 -6.32 3.08
C ASP A 38 -26.39 -7.68 2.50
N ASP A 39 -25.25 -7.77 1.82
CA ASP A 39 -24.75 -9.01 1.20
C ASP A 39 -24.40 -10.10 2.22
N LEU A 40 -24.14 -9.71 3.46
CA LEU A 40 -23.50 -10.56 4.46
C LEU A 40 -24.40 -10.86 5.68
N GLN A 41 -25.65 -10.39 5.68
CA GLN A 41 -26.60 -10.64 6.79
C GLN A 41 -26.83 -12.12 7.10
N SER A 42 -26.73 -12.98 6.07
CA SER A 42 -26.95 -14.42 6.17
C SER A 42 -25.73 -15.20 6.64
N GLN A 43 -24.55 -14.57 6.72
CA GLN A 43 -23.30 -15.22 7.09
C GLN A 43 -23.08 -15.19 8.62
N LYS A 44 -22.45 -16.25 9.15
CA LYS A 44 -22.00 -16.31 10.55
C LYS A 44 -20.48 -16.17 10.60
N PRO A 45 -19.93 -15.22 11.39
CA PRO A 45 -20.62 -14.27 12.27
C PRO A 45 -21.34 -13.13 11.51
N ASN A 46 -22.53 -12.72 11.98
CA ASN A 46 -23.34 -11.69 11.33
C ASN A 46 -22.67 -10.30 11.45
N PRO A 47 -22.40 -9.58 10.34
CA PRO A 47 -21.76 -8.25 10.35
C PRO A 47 -22.44 -7.22 11.25
N THR A 48 -23.77 -7.28 11.39
CA THR A 48 -24.55 -6.35 12.23
C THR A 48 -24.16 -6.43 13.71
N VAL A 49 -23.66 -7.59 14.17
CA VAL A 49 -23.17 -7.81 15.53
C VAL A 49 -21.93 -6.96 15.78
N PHE A 50 -20.99 -6.94 14.84
CA PHE A 50 -19.76 -6.14 14.93
C PHE A 50 -20.04 -4.65 14.83
N ILE A 51 -21.01 -4.23 14.02
CA ILE A 51 -21.44 -2.82 13.93
C ILE A 51 -22.00 -2.33 15.27
N CYS A 52 -22.76 -3.17 15.97
CA CYS A 52 -23.27 -2.85 17.30
C CYS A 52 -22.17 -2.86 18.39
N GLU A 53 -21.10 -3.64 18.20
CA GLU A 53 -19.97 -3.77 19.15
C GLU A 53 -18.88 -2.72 18.98
N THR A 54 -18.89 -2.01 17.85
CA THR A 54 -17.90 -0.98 17.48
C THR A 54 -18.51 0.41 17.58
N SER A 55 -17.67 1.45 17.50
CA SER A 55 -18.14 2.85 17.48
C SER A 55 -18.80 3.27 16.17
N ILE A 56 -18.97 2.36 15.20
CA ILE A 56 -19.53 2.64 13.87
C ILE A 56 -20.92 3.23 13.99
N LEU A 57 -21.81 2.59 14.75
CA LEU A 57 -23.19 3.03 14.87
C LEU A 57 -23.25 4.47 15.43
N HIS A 58 -22.39 4.79 16.41
CA HIS A 58 -22.28 6.13 16.98
C HIS A 58 -21.76 7.15 15.96
N GLN A 59 -20.80 6.77 15.12
CA GLN A 59 -20.32 7.65 14.06
C GLN A 59 -21.33 7.84 12.94
N MET A 60 -22.08 6.80 12.55
CA MET A 60 -23.18 6.91 11.60
C MET A 60 -24.25 7.89 12.11
N TYR A 61 -24.57 7.81 13.41
CA TYR A 61 -25.47 8.76 14.06
C TYR A 61 -24.95 10.19 13.98
N THR A 62 -23.68 10.43 14.35
CA THR A 62 -23.05 11.76 14.26
C THR A 62 -22.98 12.26 12.81
N LEU A 63 -22.74 11.38 11.84
CA LEU A 63 -22.71 11.74 10.41
C LEU A 63 -24.10 12.11 9.90
N LEU A 64 -25.14 11.38 10.29
CA LEU A 64 -26.53 11.69 9.92
C LEU A 64 -27.05 12.96 10.59
N GLN A 65 -26.55 13.34 11.76
CA GLN A 65 -26.85 14.62 12.39
C GLN A 65 -26.20 15.81 11.68
N ASN A 66 -24.99 15.64 11.15
CA ASN A 66 -24.20 16.75 10.61
C ASN A 66 -24.27 16.86 9.09
N ASN A 67 -24.57 15.78 8.36
CA ASN A 67 -24.61 15.76 6.90
C ASN A 67 -26.02 16.00 6.35
N LYS A 68 -26.11 16.84 5.31
CA LYS A 68 -27.35 17.19 4.61
C LYS A 68 -27.37 16.70 3.16
N THR A 69 -26.62 15.65 2.84
CA THR A 69 -26.56 15.08 1.49
C THR A 69 -27.34 13.77 1.42
N LEU A 70 -28.29 13.67 0.50
CA LEU A 70 -29.11 12.46 0.33
C LEU A 70 -28.29 11.21 -0.01
N GLU A 71 -27.21 11.39 -0.78
CA GLU A 71 -26.25 10.34 -1.17
C GLU A 71 -25.54 9.71 0.03
N THR A 72 -25.49 10.40 1.17
CA THR A 72 -24.92 9.90 2.42
C THR A 72 -26.01 9.42 3.37
N ILE A 73 -27.15 10.12 3.44
CA ILE A 73 -28.26 9.78 4.33
C ILE A 73 -28.89 8.43 3.95
N VAL A 74 -29.13 8.19 2.66
CA VAL A 74 -29.86 7.00 2.21
C VAL A 74 -29.12 5.69 2.54
N PRO A 75 -27.84 5.51 2.17
CA PRO A 75 -27.12 4.27 2.51
C PRO A 75 -26.93 4.07 4.01
N LEU A 76 -26.68 5.15 4.76
CA LEU A 76 -26.54 5.08 6.22
C LEU A 76 -27.87 4.70 6.90
N MET A 77 -28.99 5.25 6.44
CA MET A 77 -30.31 4.89 6.96
C MET A 77 -30.66 3.45 6.66
N TRP A 78 -30.39 2.97 5.44
CA TRP A 78 -30.58 1.56 5.10
C TRP A 78 -29.72 0.65 5.98
N THR A 79 -28.46 1.00 6.18
CA THR A 79 -27.57 0.27 7.10
C THR A 79 -28.12 0.25 8.53
N ILE A 80 -28.69 1.36 9.03
CA ILE A 80 -29.33 1.39 10.35
C ILE A 80 -30.54 0.45 10.40
N VAL A 81 -31.42 0.47 9.40
CA VAL A 81 -32.59 -0.43 9.32
C VAL A 81 -32.17 -1.88 9.45
N LEU A 82 -31.10 -2.28 8.75
CA LEU A 82 -30.55 -3.64 8.80
C LEU A 82 -29.94 -4.00 10.16
N VAL A 83 -29.45 -3.02 10.92
CA VAL A 83 -28.80 -3.22 12.22
C VAL A 83 -29.82 -3.27 13.38
N ILE A 84 -30.99 -2.62 13.26
CA ILE A 84 -32.02 -2.52 14.33
C ILE A 84 -32.38 -3.89 14.95
N PRO A 85 -32.67 -4.97 14.19
CA PRO A 85 -33.00 -6.26 14.80
C PRO A 85 -31.89 -6.80 15.72
N THR A 86 -30.63 -6.58 15.33
CA THR A 86 -29.46 -7.03 16.09
C THR A 86 -29.23 -6.14 17.31
N LEU A 87 -29.42 -4.84 17.17
CA LEU A 87 -29.33 -3.88 18.27
C LEU A 87 -30.38 -4.16 19.35
N VAL A 88 -31.63 -4.38 18.95
CA VAL A 88 -32.74 -4.74 19.84
C VAL A 88 -32.44 -6.05 20.58
N THR A 89 -31.89 -7.04 19.87
CA THR A 89 -31.48 -8.32 20.49
C THR A 89 -30.34 -8.12 21.51
N LYS A 90 -29.38 -7.24 21.23
CA LYS A 90 -28.26 -6.96 22.15
C LYS A 90 -28.67 -6.14 23.37
N GLN A 91 -29.56 -5.17 23.21
CA GLN A 91 -30.10 -4.39 24.33
C GLN A 91 -30.90 -5.28 25.29
N LYS A 92 -31.58 -6.30 24.77
CA LYS A 92 -32.25 -7.33 25.58
C LYS A 92 -31.29 -8.19 26.41
N THR A 93 -30.00 -8.28 26.05
CA THR A 93 -28.99 -9.10 26.74
C THR A 93 -28.09 -8.34 27.73
N PHE A 94 -28.49 -7.13 28.18
CA PHE A 94 -27.82 -6.36 29.26
C PHE A 94 -26.38 -5.89 28.99
N ASP A 95 -26.02 -5.57 27.74
CA ASP A 95 -24.72 -4.95 27.41
C ASP A 95 -24.89 -3.48 26.97
N GLU A 96 -25.41 -2.64 27.87
CA GLU A 96 -25.80 -1.25 27.57
C GLU A 96 -24.63 -0.27 27.43
N SER A 97 -23.40 -0.66 27.78
CA SER A 97 -22.31 0.31 28.01
C SER A 97 -21.71 0.97 26.76
N ARG A 98 -22.06 0.54 25.54
CA ARG A 98 -21.44 1.05 24.29
C ARG A 98 -22.36 1.23 23.08
N SER A 99 -23.66 0.89 23.18
CA SER A 99 -24.58 0.92 22.02
C SER A 99 -25.49 2.16 22.03
N LEU A 100 -25.87 2.66 20.85
CA LEU A 100 -26.89 3.71 20.72
C LEU A 100 -28.24 3.21 21.24
N SER A 101 -28.88 3.98 22.11
CA SER A 101 -30.24 3.68 22.56
C SER A 101 -31.24 3.79 21.40
N LEU A 102 -32.29 2.98 21.44
CA LEU A 102 -33.37 3.05 20.44
C LEU A 102 -34.09 4.41 20.44
N VAL A 103 -34.13 5.09 21.58
CA VAL A 103 -34.65 6.46 21.70
C VAL A 103 -33.81 7.40 20.83
N GLN A 104 -32.48 7.27 20.86
CA GLN A 104 -31.60 8.08 19.99
C GLN A 104 -31.86 7.77 18.50
N ILE A 105 -32.07 6.51 18.13
CA ILE A 105 -32.38 6.12 16.74
C ILE A 105 -33.75 6.66 16.29
N CYS A 106 -34.77 6.65 17.16
CA CYS A 106 -36.06 7.27 16.88
C CYS A 106 -35.94 8.80 16.74
N ASN A 107 -35.11 9.45 17.55
CA ASN A 107 -34.84 10.89 17.44
C ASN A 107 -34.11 11.25 16.14
N LEU A 108 -33.21 10.37 15.69
CA LEU A 108 -32.56 10.51 14.38
C LEU A 108 -33.57 10.44 13.24
N PHE A 109 -34.50 9.48 13.30
CA PHE A 109 -35.61 9.39 12.35
C PHE A 109 -36.45 10.67 12.34
N LYS A 110 -36.86 11.17 13.52
CA LYS A 110 -37.64 12.42 13.64
C LYS A 110 -36.91 13.60 12.99
N MET A 111 -35.61 13.72 13.23
CA MET A 111 -34.76 14.77 12.67
C MET A 111 -34.70 14.67 11.13
N ILE A 112 -34.42 13.48 10.58
CA ILE A 112 -34.36 13.27 9.12
C ILE A 112 -35.71 13.56 8.47
N VAL A 113 -36.81 13.10 9.07
CA VAL A 113 -38.15 13.37 8.55
C VAL A 113 -38.47 14.87 8.61
N ASN A 114 -38.07 15.56 9.67
CA ASN A 114 -38.32 17.00 9.78
C ASN A 114 -37.52 17.79 8.74
N ASP A 115 -36.22 17.52 8.64
CA ASP A 115 -35.29 18.20 7.74
C ASP A 115 -35.60 17.94 6.25
N TRP A 116 -36.22 16.80 5.94
CA TRP A 116 -36.53 16.37 4.57
C TRP A 116 -38.02 16.18 4.29
N SER A 117 -38.89 16.71 5.17
CA SER A 117 -40.35 16.55 5.05
C SER A 117 -40.91 17.02 3.71
N GLY A 118 -40.36 18.09 3.13
CA GLY A 118 -40.73 18.59 1.80
C GLY A 118 -40.29 17.69 0.64
N PHE A 119 -39.30 16.81 0.84
CA PHE A 119 -38.84 15.86 -0.19
C PHE A 119 -39.59 14.52 -0.16
N VAL A 120 -40.24 14.18 0.96
CA VAL A 120 -40.87 12.86 1.20
C VAL A 120 -42.40 12.90 1.05
N LEU A 121 -43.03 14.06 1.28
CA LEU A 121 -44.49 14.23 1.26
C LEU A 121 -45.04 14.85 -0.04
N ASP A 122 -44.21 15.41 -0.91
CA ASP A 122 -44.64 15.96 -2.20
C ASP A 122 -44.96 14.83 -3.17
N HIS A 123 -46.23 14.44 -3.22
CA HIS A 123 -46.82 13.78 -4.38
C HIS A 123 -47.21 14.87 -5.37
N GLU A 124 -46.61 14.84 -6.56
CA GLU A 124 -47.12 15.47 -7.78
C GLU A 124 -47.54 16.95 -7.66
N ASP A 125 -46.60 17.87 -7.85
CA ASP A 125 -46.83 19.06 -8.69
C ASP A 125 -45.54 19.86 -8.81
N HIS A 126 -44.89 19.78 -9.98
CA HIS A 126 -44.37 20.94 -10.71
C HIS A 126 -43.67 20.44 -11.98
N GLY A 127 -44.23 20.85 -13.12
CA GLY A 127 -43.72 20.51 -14.43
C GLY A 127 -42.44 21.25 -14.79
N LYS A 128 -41.73 20.63 -15.75
CA LYS A 128 -40.84 21.24 -16.74
C LYS A 128 -39.79 22.20 -16.18
N THR A 129 -38.62 21.68 -15.80
CA THR A 129 -37.31 22.04 -16.40
C THR A 129 -36.15 21.50 -15.53
N GLU A 130 -35.55 20.37 -15.90
CA GLU A 130 -34.10 20.05 -15.86
C GLU A 130 -33.84 18.52 -15.93
N GLU A 131 -33.93 17.99 -17.15
CA GLU A 131 -34.09 16.56 -17.48
C GLU A 131 -32.91 15.60 -17.17
N LYS A 132 -31.83 16.04 -16.51
CA LYS A 132 -30.70 15.14 -16.17
C LYS A 132 -30.27 15.12 -14.69
N ARG A 133 -30.63 16.14 -13.89
CA ARG A 133 -30.46 16.08 -12.42
C ARG A 133 -31.72 15.60 -11.71
N GLU A 134 -32.90 15.75 -12.32
CA GLU A 134 -34.17 15.28 -11.75
C GLU A 134 -34.28 13.75 -11.67
N TYR A 135 -33.73 13.01 -12.64
CA TYR A 135 -33.80 11.54 -12.64
C TYR A 135 -33.02 10.89 -11.50
N HIS A 136 -31.81 11.38 -11.21
CA HIS A 136 -30.97 10.84 -10.13
C HIS A 136 -31.54 11.22 -8.76
N ASN A 137 -32.01 12.46 -8.60
CA ASN A 137 -32.67 12.91 -7.38
C ASN A 137 -34.02 12.21 -7.14
N GLY A 138 -34.76 11.86 -8.20
CA GLY A 138 -36.02 11.11 -8.10
C GLY A 138 -35.83 9.69 -7.55
N ALA A 139 -34.83 8.96 -8.06
CA ALA A 139 -34.51 7.62 -7.57
C ALA A 139 -34.03 7.63 -6.11
N ILE A 140 -33.18 8.60 -5.75
CA ILE A 140 -32.67 8.74 -4.38
C ILE A 140 -33.79 9.14 -3.41
N ARG A 141 -34.73 10.02 -3.82
CA ARG A 141 -35.94 10.35 -3.06
C ARG A 141 -36.83 9.14 -2.78
N GLN A 142 -37.08 8.32 -3.80
CA GLN A 142 -37.84 7.09 -3.65
C GLN A 142 -37.14 6.11 -2.71
N SER A 143 -35.81 5.99 -2.81
CA SER A 143 -35.02 5.14 -1.91
C SER A 143 -35.05 5.64 -0.46
N LEU A 144 -34.99 6.96 -0.22
CA LEU A 144 -35.16 7.52 1.12
C LEU A 144 -36.56 7.20 1.69
N ARG A 145 -37.62 7.39 0.89
CA ARG A 145 -39.00 7.08 1.30
C ARG A 145 -39.18 5.58 1.61
N ALA A 146 -38.60 4.71 0.79
CA ALA A 146 -38.61 3.27 1.02
C ALA A 146 -37.87 2.90 2.31
N CYS A 147 -36.68 3.47 2.53
CA CYS A 147 -35.91 3.23 3.74
C CYS A 147 -36.63 3.71 5.00
N LEU A 148 -37.23 4.91 4.98
CA LEU A 148 -37.99 5.44 6.12
C LEU A 148 -39.25 4.62 6.40
N ARG A 149 -39.91 4.11 5.36
CA ARG A 149 -41.04 3.17 5.51
C ARG A 149 -40.58 1.86 6.15
N GLU A 150 -39.47 1.29 5.70
CA GLU A 150 -38.94 0.04 6.23
C GLU A 150 -38.43 0.18 7.66
N PHE A 151 -37.87 1.35 7.99
CA PHE A 151 -37.55 1.73 9.35
C PHE A 151 -38.79 1.71 10.27
N CYS A 152 -39.89 2.36 9.86
CA CYS A 152 -41.13 2.36 10.63
C CYS A 152 -41.69 0.95 10.81
N ARG A 153 -41.67 0.13 9.75
CA ARG A 153 -42.15 -1.26 9.81
C ARG A 153 -41.32 -2.11 10.76
N THR A 154 -40.00 -2.00 10.68
CA THR A 154 -39.07 -2.77 11.51
C THR A 154 -39.18 -2.36 12.98
N CYS A 155 -39.21 -1.06 13.28
CA CYS A 155 -39.40 -0.56 14.63
C CYS A 155 -40.78 -0.94 15.20
N TYR A 156 -41.85 -0.84 14.41
CA TYR A 156 -43.20 -1.23 14.82
C TYR A 156 -43.33 -2.74 15.05
N ALA A 157 -42.68 -3.58 14.23
CA ALA A 157 -42.71 -5.02 14.39
C ALA A 157 -41.93 -5.51 15.62
N LEU A 158 -40.81 -4.86 15.93
CA LEU A 158 -39.95 -5.28 17.04
C LEU A 158 -40.35 -4.67 18.37
N MET A 159 -40.79 -3.40 18.37
CA MET A 159 -41.03 -2.60 19.58
C MET A 159 -42.20 -1.61 19.37
N PRO A 160 -43.42 -2.14 19.17
CA PRO A 160 -44.58 -1.33 18.80
C PRO A 160 -44.94 -0.28 19.85
N CYS A 161 -44.81 -0.59 21.15
CA CYS A 161 -45.27 0.29 22.22
C CYS A 161 -44.30 1.47 22.39
N THR A 162 -43.00 1.16 22.47
CA THR A 162 -41.93 2.15 22.58
C THR A 162 -41.86 3.04 21.33
N PHE A 163 -41.98 2.47 20.13
CA PHE A 163 -41.95 3.24 18.89
C PHE A 163 -43.13 4.20 18.78
N ILE A 164 -44.36 3.73 19.02
CA ILE A 164 -45.56 4.58 18.95
C ILE A 164 -45.54 5.65 20.05
N SER A 165 -45.09 5.33 21.26
CA SER A 165 -44.92 6.32 22.33
C SER A 165 -43.91 7.41 21.96
N GLN A 166 -42.81 7.06 21.28
CA GLN A 166 -41.83 8.04 20.83
C GLN A 166 -42.38 8.92 19.70
N ILE A 167 -43.12 8.35 18.74
CA ILE A 167 -43.73 9.15 17.66
C ILE A 167 -44.84 10.07 18.18
N ASN A 168 -45.67 9.61 19.10
CA ASN A 168 -46.75 10.41 19.70
C ASN A 168 -46.29 11.38 20.81
N HIS A 169 -44.98 11.50 21.04
CA HIS A 169 -44.44 12.46 22.00
C HIS A 169 -44.82 13.91 21.61
N PRO A 170 -45.18 14.80 22.56
CA PRO A 170 -45.64 16.16 22.27
C PRO A 170 -44.66 17.02 21.45
N GLU A 171 -43.37 16.71 21.53
CA GLU A 171 -42.30 17.41 20.82
C GLU A 171 -42.10 16.91 19.38
N THR A 172 -42.78 15.84 18.97
CA THR A 172 -42.67 15.31 17.61
C THR A 172 -43.46 16.20 16.63
N PRO A 173 -42.87 16.65 15.51
CA PRO A 173 -43.58 17.44 14.51
C PRO A 173 -44.81 16.70 13.97
N LYS A 174 -45.94 17.41 13.82
CA LYS A 174 -47.20 16.85 13.29
C LYS A 174 -47.03 16.15 11.92
N LYS A 175 -46.15 16.68 11.06
CA LYS A 175 -45.84 16.09 9.76
C LYS A 175 -45.18 14.70 9.88
N THR A 176 -44.33 14.50 10.89
CA THR A 176 -43.69 13.21 11.17
C THR A 176 -44.74 12.18 11.59
N VAL A 177 -45.68 12.57 12.44
CA VAL A 177 -46.80 11.71 12.86
C VAL A 177 -47.64 11.27 11.66
N GLN A 178 -48.07 12.22 10.82
CA GLN A 178 -48.86 11.93 9.60
C GLN A 178 -48.12 10.99 8.63
N MET A 179 -46.80 11.17 8.46
CA MET A 179 -46.01 10.31 7.59
C MET A 179 -45.88 8.88 8.14
N VAL A 180 -45.69 8.73 9.46
CA VAL A 180 -45.65 7.41 10.11
C VAL A 180 -46.99 6.71 9.99
N GLU A 181 -48.10 7.42 10.21
CA GLU A 181 -49.45 6.89 9.99
C GLU A 181 -49.59 6.34 8.57
N GLN A 182 -49.19 7.11 7.55
CA GLN A 182 -49.20 6.66 6.15
C GLN A 182 -48.34 5.41 5.90
N PHE A 183 -47.16 5.30 6.52
CA PHE A 183 -46.28 4.14 6.33
C PHE A 183 -46.78 2.87 7.03
N LEU A 184 -47.62 3.03 8.06
CA LEU A 184 -48.19 1.92 8.81
C LEU A 184 -49.60 1.53 8.36
N LEU A 185 -50.23 2.25 7.41
CA LEU A 185 -51.57 1.91 6.89
C LEU A 185 -51.70 0.46 6.40
N ASP A 186 -50.66 -0.07 5.77
CA ASP A 186 -50.64 -1.43 5.20
C ASP A 186 -50.11 -2.49 6.18
N VAL A 187 -49.82 -2.12 7.43
CA VAL A 187 -49.21 -3.01 8.43
C VAL A 187 -50.32 -3.55 9.34
N PRO A 188 -50.41 -4.89 9.55
CA PRO A 188 -51.43 -5.46 10.43
C PRO A 188 -51.26 -4.96 11.86
N PHE A 189 -52.38 -4.83 12.57
CA PHE A 189 -52.42 -4.40 13.96
C PHE A 189 -51.54 -5.28 14.85
N HIS A 190 -50.63 -4.68 15.61
CA HIS A 190 -49.69 -5.42 16.44
C HIS A 190 -50.34 -5.88 17.77
N PRO A 191 -50.36 -7.21 18.08
CA PRO A 191 -51.02 -7.73 19.29
C PRO A 191 -50.51 -7.13 20.62
N PHE A 192 -49.22 -6.80 20.73
CA PHE A 192 -48.65 -6.14 21.91
C PHE A 192 -49.30 -4.80 22.28
N LEU A 193 -49.95 -4.10 21.35
CA LEU A 193 -50.67 -2.87 21.67
C LEU A 193 -51.95 -3.12 22.48
N LEU A 194 -52.42 -4.37 22.60
CA LEU A 194 -53.55 -4.76 23.45
C LEU A 194 -53.17 -4.88 24.93
N HIS A 195 -51.88 -4.97 25.25
CA HIS A 195 -51.39 -5.24 26.60
C HIS A 195 -51.13 -3.99 27.46
N GLY A 196 -51.50 -2.80 26.98
CA GLY A 196 -51.49 -1.56 27.76
C GLY A 196 -50.21 -0.74 27.66
N SER A 197 -50.24 0.44 28.28
CA SER A 197 -49.33 1.58 28.10
C SER A 197 -47.95 1.50 28.76
N ASP A 198 -47.63 0.40 29.44
CA ASP A 198 -46.29 0.19 29.98
C ASP A 198 -45.40 -0.45 28.91
N PRO A 199 -44.12 -0.07 28.79
CA PRO A 199 -43.23 -0.57 27.74
C PRO A 199 -42.82 -2.02 28.01
N ILE A 200 -43.77 -2.95 27.88
CA ILE A 200 -43.57 -4.41 28.00
C ILE A 200 -42.54 -4.87 26.96
N ASP A 201 -42.42 -4.16 25.84
CA ASP A 201 -41.39 -4.39 24.82
C ASP A 201 -39.96 -4.03 25.28
N THR A 202 -39.80 -3.38 26.44
CA THR A 202 -38.50 -3.15 27.11
C THR A 202 -38.19 -4.13 28.25
N ASP A 203 -39.14 -4.98 28.65
CA ASP A 203 -38.94 -5.98 29.71
C ASP A 203 -38.14 -7.19 29.18
N PRO A 204 -36.88 -7.41 29.63
CA PRO A 204 -36.04 -8.53 29.19
C PRO A 204 -36.68 -9.90 29.48
N ASP A 205 -37.40 -10.02 30.61
CA ASP A 205 -37.97 -11.28 31.08
C ASP A 205 -39.18 -11.72 30.25
N TYR A 206 -39.85 -10.78 29.58
CA TYR A 206 -40.97 -11.04 28.69
C TYR A 206 -40.48 -11.65 27.35
N TRP A 207 -39.37 -11.16 26.80
CA TRP A 207 -38.77 -11.68 25.57
C TRP A 207 -38.21 -13.09 25.73
N LEU A 208 -37.63 -13.40 26.90
CA LEU A 208 -37.20 -14.74 27.27
C LEU A 208 -38.37 -15.75 27.30
N ARG A 209 -39.58 -15.30 27.69
CA ARG A 209 -40.79 -16.15 27.72
C ARG A 209 -41.45 -16.35 26.35
N ASN A 210 -41.27 -15.41 25.41
CA ASN A 210 -41.85 -15.45 24.05
C ASN A 210 -40.88 -15.95 22.95
N HIS A 211 -39.76 -16.55 23.36
CA HIS A 211 -38.82 -17.29 22.50
C HIS A 211 -39.42 -18.43 21.60
N PRO A 212 -40.65 -18.96 21.79
CA PRO A 212 -41.21 -19.98 20.88
C PRO A 212 -41.50 -19.51 19.45
N LEU A 213 -41.69 -18.21 19.20
CA LEU A 213 -41.97 -17.68 17.85
C LEU A 213 -40.73 -17.70 16.94
N ASP A 214 -39.54 -17.44 17.48
CA ASP A 214 -38.27 -17.57 16.74
C ASP A 214 -37.93 -19.02 16.39
N VAL A 215 -38.39 -19.96 17.22
CA VAL A 215 -38.29 -21.41 16.94
C VAL A 215 -39.28 -21.80 15.84
N LEU A 216 -40.54 -21.33 15.91
CA LEU A 216 -41.57 -21.59 14.90
C LEU A 216 -41.25 -21.00 13.51
N MET A 217 -40.64 -19.80 13.44
CA MET A 217 -40.22 -19.18 12.18
C MET A 217 -39.01 -19.90 11.54
N LYS A 218 -38.07 -20.41 12.36
CA LYS A 218 -36.98 -21.29 11.88
C LYS A 218 -37.50 -22.60 11.27
N TYR A 219 -38.61 -23.14 11.79
CA TYR A 219 -39.25 -24.31 11.20
C TYR A 219 -39.97 -24.00 9.89
N LYS A 220 -40.57 -22.80 9.74
CA LYS A 220 -41.25 -22.40 8.49
C LYS A 220 -40.29 -22.14 7.32
N CYS A 221 -39.12 -21.54 7.58
CA CYS A 221 -38.12 -21.31 6.52
C CYS A 221 -37.45 -22.58 5.97
N HIS A 222 -37.56 -23.72 6.65
CA HIS A 222 -36.99 -24.98 6.15
C HIS A 222 -37.89 -25.71 5.14
N ASP A 223 -39.18 -25.37 5.05
CA ASP A 223 -40.09 -25.95 4.06
C ASP A 223 -40.11 -25.17 2.73
N ASP A 224 -39.80 -23.87 2.73
CA ASP A 224 -39.89 -23.01 1.53
C ASP A 224 -38.64 -23.01 0.62
N GLN A 225 -37.57 -23.76 0.95
CA GLN A 225 -36.39 -23.90 0.07
C GLN A 225 -36.46 -25.10 -0.90
N LYS A 226 -37.64 -25.68 -1.11
CA LYS A 226 -37.86 -26.73 -2.11
C LYS A 226 -39.12 -26.50 -2.95
N SER A 227 -39.14 -25.44 -3.76
CA SER A 227 -39.91 -25.46 -5.01
C SER A 227 -39.58 -24.28 -5.91
N ASP A 228 -38.85 -24.56 -6.99
CA ASP A 228 -38.95 -23.78 -8.22
C ASP A 228 -40.37 -23.93 -8.79
N GLY A 229 -41.00 -22.80 -9.14
CA GLY A 229 -42.08 -22.75 -10.13
C GLY A 229 -43.51 -22.55 -9.60
N GLN A 230 -44.05 -21.37 -9.93
CA GLN A 230 -45.45 -20.92 -9.93
C GLN A 230 -46.04 -20.22 -8.67
N PRO A 231 -46.81 -19.14 -8.86
CA PRO A 231 -47.38 -18.35 -7.77
C PRO A 231 -48.69 -18.99 -7.29
N VAL A 232 -48.73 -19.41 -6.03
CA VAL A 232 -49.98 -19.83 -5.38
C VAL A 232 -50.60 -18.63 -4.67
N THR A 233 -51.48 -17.94 -5.39
CA THR A 233 -52.62 -17.25 -4.78
C THR A 233 -53.49 -18.30 -4.09
N SER A 234 -53.63 -18.26 -2.76
CA SER A 234 -54.81 -18.79 -2.04
C SER A 234 -54.75 -18.41 -0.56
N ILE A 235 -55.51 -17.37 -0.22
CA ILE A 235 -55.97 -17.06 1.13
C ILE A 235 -57.02 -18.12 1.50
N SER A 236 -56.68 -19.06 2.38
CA SER A 236 -57.67 -19.98 2.95
C SER A 236 -58.34 -19.33 4.16
N ARG A 237 -59.56 -18.82 3.90
CA ARG A 237 -60.58 -18.49 4.90
C ARG A 237 -60.81 -19.69 5.82
N LEU A 238 -60.60 -19.48 7.13
CA LEU A 238 -61.15 -20.34 8.18
C LEU A 238 -62.67 -20.09 8.24
N SER A 239 -63.46 -21.03 7.71
CA SER A 239 -64.90 -21.07 7.93
C SER A 239 -65.18 -21.68 9.30
N ILE A 240 -65.76 -20.87 10.17
CA ILE A 240 -66.49 -21.34 11.36
C ILE A 240 -67.74 -22.07 10.83
N HIS A 241 -67.83 -23.38 11.07
CA HIS A 241 -69.07 -24.13 10.90
C HIS A 241 -69.78 -24.22 12.25
N SER A 242 -70.89 -23.50 12.31
CA SER A 242 -71.97 -23.64 13.28
C SER A 242 -72.92 -24.76 12.80
N ASP A 243 -72.99 -25.87 13.53
CA ASP A 243 -74.08 -26.84 13.41
C ASP A 243 -74.87 -26.84 14.73
N GLU A 244 -75.86 -25.97 14.80
CA GLU A 244 -77.05 -26.18 15.64
C GLU A 244 -78.11 -26.81 14.74
N ASP A 245 -78.54 -28.03 15.04
CA ASP A 245 -79.89 -28.54 14.75
C ASP A 245 -80.06 -29.94 15.37
N VAL A 246 -80.63 -29.98 16.58
CA VAL A 246 -81.33 -31.17 17.09
C VAL A 246 -82.63 -30.69 17.73
N GLN A 247 -83.71 -30.76 16.94
CA GLN A 247 -85.08 -30.70 17.42
C GLN A 247 -85.33 -31.84 18.41
N PHE A 248 -85.73 -31.52 19.63
CA PHE A 248 -86.22 -32.48 20.62
C PHE A 248 -87.75 -32.37 20.69
N ASP A 249 -88.44 -33.37 20.13
CA ASP A 249 -89.87 -33.57 20.27
C ASP A 249 -90.22 -33.89 21.73
N SER A 250 -90.86 -32.94 22.41
CA SER A 250 -91.31 -33.06 23.81
C SER A 250 -92.80 -33.42 23.97
N ASN A 251 -93.47 -33.81 22.88
CA ASN A 251 -94.94 -33.93 22.86
C ASN A 251 -95.53 -35.33 23.13
N TYR A 252 -94.73 -36.33 23.54
CA TYR A 252 -95.26 -37.70 23.72
C TYR A 252 -95.42 -38.19 25.17
N ALA A 253 -95.05 -37.39 26.17
CA ALA A 253 -95.04 -37.85 27.57
C ALA A 253 -96.20 -37.32 28.45
N GLN A 254 -97.03 -36.39 27.97
CA GLN A 254 -98.08 -35.77 28.80
C GLN A 254 -99.50 -36.29 28.55
N SER A 255 -99.74 -37.06 27.47
CA SER A 255 -101.10 -37.53 27.14
C SER A 255 -101.50 -38.87 27.78
N SER A 256 -100.55 -39.66 28.29
CA SER A 256 -100.84 -41.03 28.79
C SER A 256 -101.23 -41.09 30.27
N MET A 257 -100.94 -40.05 31.07
CA MET A 257 -101.24 -40.05 32.51
C MET A 257 -102.68 -39.59 32.80
N ALA A 258 -103.19 -38.62 32.03
CA ALA A 258 -104.53 -38.05 32.21
C ALA A 258 -105.66 -39.04 31.82
N ASP A 259 -105.39 -39.95 30.88
CA ASP A 259 -106.38 -40.95 30.43
C ASP A 259 -106.46 -42.18 31.37
N LEU A 260 -105.41 -42.45 32.15
CA LEU A 260 -105.40 -43.51 33.17
C LEU A 260 -106.09 -43.08 34.47
N ASP A 261 -105.95 -41.83 34.90
CA ASP A 261 -106.66 -41.30 36.08
C ASP A 261 -108.18 -41.17 35.87
N ARG A 262 -108.63 -40.97 34.63
CA ARG A 262 -110.07 -40.98 34.27
C ARG A 262 -110.72 -42.37 34.36
N MET A 263 -109.96 -43.45 34.16
CA MET A 263 -110.50 -44.81 34.24
C MET A 263 -110.75 -45.30 35.68
N PHE A 264 -110.12 -44.69 36.69
CA PHE A 264 -110.24 -45.13 38.09
C PHE A 264 -111.34 -44.43 38.90
N HIS A 265 -112.00 -43.40 38.35
CA HIS A 265 -113.00 -42.58 39.07
C HIS A 265 -114.47 -42.95 38.82
N ASP A 266 -114.79 -43.86 37.89
CA ASP A 266 -116.18 -44.27 37.59
C ASP A 266 -116.56 -45.62 38.24
N HIS A 267 -116.77 -45.61 39.55
CA HIS A 267 -117.43 -46.71 40.27
C HIS A 267 -118.55 -46.21 41.21
N THR A 268 -119.51 -45.51 40.64
CA THR A 268 -120.84 -45.21 41.23
C THR A 268 -121.79 -46.41 41.50
N PRO A 269 -121.57 -47.67 41.04
CA PRO A 269 -122.42 -48.79 41.46
C PRO A 269 -122.18 -49.24 42.92
N ARG A 270 -121.02 -48.89 43.51
CA ARG A 270 -120.55 -49.46 44.78
C ARG A 270 -121.22 -48.87 46.02
N GLN A 271 -121.58 -47.59 45.98
CA GLN A 271 -122.36 -46.94 47.04
C GLN A 271 -123.80 -47.47 47.05
N VAL A 272 -124.41 -47.67 45.87
CA VAL A 272 -125.78 -48.20 45.75
C VAL A 272 -125.92 -49.61 46.32
N TRP A 273 -124.92 -50.48 46.10
CA TRP A 273 -124.93 -51.84 46.65
C TRP A 273 -124.72 -51.86 48.18
N TRP A 274 -123.82 -51.04 48.71
CA TRP A 274 -123.63 -50.93 50.17
C TRP A 274 -124.84 -50.33 50.89
N GLN A 275 -125.50 -49.34 50.28
CA GLN A 275 -126.71 -48.74 50.83
C GLN A 275 -127.85 -49.75 50.87
N ARG A 276 -127.97 -50.62 49.84
CA ARG A 276 -128.93 -51.74 49.81
C ARG A 276 -128.65 -52.82 50.86
N LEU A 277 -127.37 -53.12 51.11
CA LEU A 277 -126.97 -54.09 52.14
C LEU A 277 -127.22 -53.57 53.55
N ILE A 278 -126.95 -52.29 53.81
CA ILE A 278 -127.27 -51.62 55.07
C ILE A 278 -128.78 -51.52 55.25
N THR A 279 -129.56 -51.18 54.21
CA THR A 279 -131.03 -51.16 54.33
C THR A 279 -131.62 -52.54 54.58
N LEU A 280 -131.08 -53.61 53.97
CA LEU A 280 -131.47 -55.00 54.27
C LEU A 280 -131.14 -55.38 55.72
N GLN A 281 -129.98 -54.97 56.23
CA GLN A 281 -129.58 -55.20 57.62
C GLN A 281 -130.46 -54.43 58.61
N SER A 282 -130.84 -53.18 58.28
CA SER A 282 -131.81 -52.38 59.05
C SER A 282 -133.22 -52.99 59.01
N TRP A 283 -133.64 -53.55 57.87
CA TRP A 283 -134.95 -54.19 57.71
C TRP A 283 -135.06 -55.46 58.57
N ILE A 284 -134.00 -56.27 58.61
CA ILE A 284 -133.93 -57.45 59.49
C ILE A 284 -133.96 -57.03 60.96
N TYR A 285 -133.28 -55.93 61.34
CA TYR A 285 -133.26 -55.46 62.74
C TYR A 285 -134.63 -54.91 63.21
N ILE A 286 -135.36 -54.22 62.33
CA ILE A 286 -136.71 -53.68 62.65
C ILE A 286 -137.75 -54.80 62.76
N PHE A 287 -137.66 -55.85 61.93
CA PHE A 287 -138.61 -56.98 61.98
C PHE A 287 -138.46 -57.82 63.27
N PHE A 288 -137.26 -57.86 63.86
CA PHE A 288 -136.98 -58.64 65.07
C PHE A 288 -137.21 -57.89 66.39
N THR A 289 -137.50 -56.58 66.38
CA THR A 289 -137.61 -55.76 67.61
C THR A 289 -139.03 -55.32 67.97
N ASN A 290 -140.04 -55.59 67.14
CA ASN A 290 -141.44 -55.37 67.49
C ASN A 290 -142.19 -56.71 67.61
N GLU A 291 -142.21 -57.27 68.81
CA GLU A 291 -143.13 -58.32 69.19
C GLU A 291 -144.56 -57.79 69.22
N SER A 292 -145.49 -58.50 68.58
CA SER A 292 -146.45 -59.33 69.33
C SER A 292 -147.41 -60.08 68.40
N HIS A 293 -147.53 -61.38 68.70
CA HIS A 293 -148.55 -62.34 68.28
C HIS A 293 -148.38 -63.13 66.96
N HIS A 294 -147.72 -64.28 67.15
CA HIS A 294 -148.27 -65.64 67.00
C HIS A 294 -147.64 -66.57 65.93
N ILE A 295 -146.85 -67.52 66.48
CA ILE A 295 -146.95 -68.99 66.32
C ILE A 295 -146.28 -69.64 65.10
N LYS A 296 -145.13 -70.26 65.43
CA LYS A 296 -144.59 -71.57 64.98
C LYS A 296 -144.14 -71.72 63.52
N ARG A 297 -142.85 -71.46 63.26
CA ARG A 297 -141.98 -72.13 62.24
C ARG A 297 -140.48 -71.79 62.41
N ASP A 298 -139.90 -71.92 63.60
CA ASP A 298 -138.55 -71.37 63.93
C ASP A 298 -137.39 -72.37 63.97
N VAL A 299 -137.16 -73.15 62.90
CA VAL A 299 -135.89 -73.89 62.74
C VAL A 299 -135.29 -73.72 61.33
N GLN A 300 -136.14 -73.60 60.30
CA GLN A 300 -135.71 -73.36 58.92
C GLN A 300 -135.10 -71.96 58.74
N PHE A 301 -135.73 -70.93 59.34
CA PHE A 301 -135.34 -69.53 59.18
C PHE A 301 -133.95 -69.22 59.77
N THR A 302 -133.62 -69.80 60.93
CA THR A 302 -132.29 -69.67 61.56
C THR A 302 -131.19 -70.39 60.78
N SER A 303 -131.51 -71.51 60.11
CA SER A 303 -130.60 -72.21 59.21
C SER A 303 -130.28 -71.35 57.98
N ASP A 304 -131.31 -70.77 57.35
CA ASP A 304 -131.15 -69.96 56.14
C ASP A 304 -130.37 -68.67 56.40
N VAL A 305 -130.57 -68.01 57.55
CA VAL A 305 -129.79 -66.82 57.96
C VAL A 305 -128.31 -67.18 58.21
N SER A 306 -128.04 -68.33 58.85
CA SER A 306 -126.67 -68.81 59.07
C SER A 306 -125.97 -69.15 57.74
N HIS A 307 -126.71 -69.73 56.80
CA HIS A 307 -126.21 -70.05 55.46
C HIS A 307 -125.92 -68.77 54.65
N LEU A 308 -126.77 -67.74 54.80
CA LEU A 308 -126.56 -66.44 54.18
C LEU A 308 -125.33 -65.72 54.76
N GLN A 309 -125.15 -65.73 56.09
CA GLN A 309 -123.97 -65.17 56.76
C GLN A 309 -122.68 -65.87 56.31
N ARG A 310 -122.69 -67.20 56.18
CA ARG A 310 -121.57 -67.97 55.65
C ARG A 310 -121.24 -67.55 54.21
N ASN A 311 -122.25 -67.44 53.34
CA ASN A 311 -122.06 -67.02 51.95
C ASN A 311 -121.53 -65.57 51.86
N LEU A 312 -122.00 -64.67 52.74
CA LEU A 312 -121.52 -63.30 52.82
C LEU A 312 -120.05 -63.21 53.25
N LEU A 313 -119.63 -64.06 54.20
CA LEU A 313 -118.22 -64.18 54.62
C LEU A 313 -117.35 -64.77 53.52
N LEU A 314 -117.84 -65.78 52.78
CA LEU A 314 -117.14 -66.34 51.63
C LEU A 314 -116.95 -65.30 50.53
N CYS A 315 -118.00 -64.58 50.14
CA CYS A 315 -117.90 -63.48 49.18
C CYS A 315 -116.98 -62.35 49.66
N ARG A 316 -116.96 -62.04 50.96
CA ARG A 316 -116.01 -61.07 51.54
C ARG A 316 -114.56 -61.55 51.42
N ASN A 317 -114.30 -62.83 51.67
CA ASN A 317 -112.97 -63.42 51.51
C ASN A 317 -112.54 -63.45 50.05
N GLU A 318 -113.42 -63.81 49.11
CA GLU A 318 -113.17 -63.76 47.67
C GLU A 318 -112.81 -62.32 47.23
N LEU A 319 -113.55 -61.32 47.73
CA LEU A 319 -113.31 -59.91 47.39
C LEU A 319 -111.99 -59.38 47.99
N LEU A 320 -111.61 -59.85 49.18
CA LEU A 320 -110.31 -59.54 49.78
C LEU A 320 -109.16 -60.21 49.01
N TYR A 321 -109.35 -61.45 48.57
CA TYR A 321 -108.38 -62.19 47.77
C TYR A 321 -108.17 -61.55 46.38
N GLU A 322 -109.26 -61.16 45.71
CA GLU A 322 -109.21 -60.36 44.46
C GLU A 322 -108.45 -59.04 44.64
N ARG A 323 -108.65 -58.33 45.76
CA ARG A 323 -107.90 -57.10 46.07
C ARG A 323 -106.41 -57.39 46.28
N TYR A 324 -106.08 -58.48 46.97
CA TYR A 324 -104.70 -58.90 47.17
C TYR A 324 -104.03 -59.23 45.83
N LEU A 325 -104.67 -60.06 44.99
CA LEU A 325 -104.19 -60.42 43.66
C LEU A 325 -103.97 -59.20 42.76
N ARG A 326 -104.90 -58.23 42.76
CA ARG A 326 -104.73 -56.99 41.99
C ARG A 326 -103.54 -56.17 42.48
N ARG A 327 -103.31 -56.11 43.79
CA ARG A 327 -102.17 -55.39 44.36
C ARG A 327 -100.85 -56.07 44.01
N GLU A 328 -100.78 -57.40 44.13
CA GLU A 328 -99.63 -58.21 43.68
C GLU A 328 -99.34 -58.02 42.20
N MET A 329 -100.37 -58.10 41.35
CA MET A 329 -100.23 -57.89 39.91
C MET A 329 -99.73 -56.49 39.58
N GLN A 330 -100.20 -55.46 40.30
CA GLN A 330 -99.74 -54.08 40.11
C GLN A 330 -98.28 -53.89 40.54
N LEU A 331 -97.85 -54.52 41.64
CA LEU A 331 -96.44 -54.53 42.05
C LEU A 331 -95.57 -55.21 41.00
N HIS A 332 -95.97 -56.39 40.54
CA HIS A 332 -95.23 -57.13 39.50
C HIS A 332 -95.11 -56.34 38.18
N VAL A 333 -96.18 -55.65 37.75
CA VAL A 333 -96.14 -54.77 36.57
C VAL A 333 -95.18 -53.59 36.78
N ASN A 334 -95.15 -53.01 37.98
CA ASN A 334 -94.22 -51.93 38.29
C ASN A 334 -92.76 -52.42 38.31
N ASP A 335 -92.51 -53.60 38.87
CA ASP A 335 -91.18 -54.22 38.87
C ASP A 335 -90.69 -54.50 37.45
N LEU A 336 -91.53 -55.10 36.60
CA LEU A 336 -91.21 -55.31 35.17
C LEU A 336 -90.95 -54.00 34.42
N LYS A 337 -91.67 -52.93 34.77
CA LYS A 337 -91.44 -51.60 34.18
C LYS A 337 -90.09 -51.03 34.61
N ASN A 338 -89.72 -51.17 35.88
CA ASN A 338 -88.43 -50.73 36.40
C ASN A 338 -87.28 -51.53 35.78
N ASP A 339 -87.39 -52.86 35.70
CA ASP A 339 -86.40 -53.72 35.04
C ASP A 339 -86.20 -53.34 33.57
N ARG A 340 -87.28 -53.00 32.86
CA ARG A 340 -87.20 -52.54 31.47
C ARG A 340 -86.50 -51.19 31.35
N MET A 341 -86.75 -50.27 32.29
CA MET A 341 -86.07 -48.97 32.33
C MET A 341 -84.58 -49.12 32.64
N ASP A 342 -84.21 -49.98 33.60
CA ASP A 342 -82.82 -50.24 33.97
C ASP A 342 -82.05 -50.93 32.82
N ASN A 343 -82.68 -51.88 32.14
CA ASN A 343 -82.11 -52.48 30.93
C ASN A 343 -81.89 -51.44 29.82
N TRP A 344 -82.86 -50.55 29.57
CA TRP A 344 -82.71 -49.48 28.58
C TRP A 344 -81.58 -48.50 28.94
N LEU A 345 -81.48 -48.11 30.22
CA LEU A 345 -80.38 -47.25 30.70
C LEU A 345 -79.01 -47.94 30.53
N ASN A 346 -78.93 -49.24 30.81
CA ASN A 346 -77.72 -50.02 30.60
C ASN A 346 -77.36 -50.13 29.11
N GLU A 347 -78.31 -50.41 28.24
CA GLU A 347 -78.10 -50.45 26.78
C GLU A 347 -77.63 -49.09 26.23
N SER A 348 -78.26 -48.00 26.68
CA SER A 348 -77.85 -46.63 26.31
C SER A 348 -76.42 -46.30 26.78
N ARG A 349 -76.06 -46.72 28.00
CA ARG A 349 -74.70 -46.56 28.55
C ARG A 349 -73.68 -47.37 27.75
N VAL A 350 -73.99 -48.62 27.41
CA VAL A 350 -73.14 -49.49 26.57
C VAL A 350 -72.99 -48.90 25.17
N HIS A 351 -74.07 -48.38 24.58
CA HIS A 351 -74.01 -47.72 23.27
C HIS A 351 -73.10 -46.49 23.28
N THR A 352 -73.24 -45.65 24.31
CA THR A 352 -72.40 -44.45 24.50
C THR A 352 -70.93 -44.83 24.70
N MET A 353 -70.66 -45.87 25.50
CA MET A 353 -69.31 -46.37 25.72
C MET A 353 -68.70 -46.93 24.42
N ASN A 354 -69.45 -47.71 23.66
CA ASN A 354 -69.02 -48.22 22.36
C ASN A 354 -68.71 -47.10 21.36
N LYS A 355 -69.50 -46.01 21.37
CA LYS A 355 -69.22 -44.82 20.56
C LYS A 355 -67.89 -44.18 20.96
N LYS A 356 -67.63 -44.02 22.26
CA LYS A 356 -66.34 -43.49 22.78
C LYS A 356 -65.16 -44.39 22.42
N ILE A 357 -65.30 -45.70 22.55
CA ILE A 357 -64.26 -46.67 22.18
C ILE A 357 -63.92 -46.56 20.69
N LYS A 358 -64.94 -46.49 19.80
CA LYS A 358 -64.71 -46.30 18.36
C LYS A 358 -63.96 -45.01 18.05
N GLN A 359 -64.31 -43.91 18.71
CA GLN A 359 -63.59 -42.63 18.56
C GLN A 359 -62.13 -42.74 19.01
N GLN A 360 -61.87 -43.39 20.15
CA GLN A 360 -60.50 -43.61 20.63
C GLN A 360 -59.68 -44.51 19.71
N VAL A 361 -60.28 -45.54 19.11
CA VAL A 361 -59.59 -46.42 18.15
C VAL A 361 -59.17 -45.65 16.90
N LEU A 362 -60.04 -44.79 16.35
CA LEU A 362 -59.69 -43.94 15.21
C LEU A 362 -58.57 -42.95 15.54
N GLU A 363 -58.59 -42.37 16.74
CA GLU A 363 -57.53 -41.47 17.19
C GLU A 363 -56.18 -42.19 17.37
N ILE A 364 -56.19 -43.40 17.93
CA ILE A 364 -54.99 -44.24 18.04
C ILE A 364 -54.42 -44.56 16.65
N GLN A 365 -55.27 -44.92 15.68
CA GLN A 365 -54.83 -45.19 14.30
C GLN A 365 -54.20 -43.95 13.66
N ARG A 366 -54.84 -42.79 13.81
CA ARG A 366 -54.30 -41.51 13.34
C ARG A 366 -52.93 -41.20 13.96
N LEU A 367 -52.78 -41.39 15.28
CA LEU A 367 -51.51 -41.17 15.97
C LEU A 367 -50.43 -42.17 15.52
N GLN A 368 -50.78 -43.42 15.26
CA GLN A 368 -49.86 -44.43 14.72
C GLN A 368 -49.35 -44.04 13.32
N GLU A 369 -50.23 -43.58 12.44
CA GLU A 369 -49.85 -43.07 11.12
C GLU A 369 -48.92 -41.86 11.22
N GLN A 370 -49.23 -40.93 12.12
CA GLN A 370 -48.34 -39.79 12.38
C GLN A 370 -46.95 -40.26 12.82
N VAL A 371 -46.85 -41.18 13.79
CA VAL A 371 -45.55 -41.69 14.25
C VAL A 371 -44.73 -42.31 13.11
N ILE A 372 -45.37 -43.02 12.17
CA ILE A 372 -44.69 -43.56 10.98
C ILE A 372 -44.13 -42.44 10.11
N ILE A 373 -44.90 -41.38 9.86
CA ILE A 373 -44.46 -40.21 9.10
C ILE A 373 -43.28 -39.53 9.80
N TRP A 374 -43.37 -39.28 11.11
CA TRP A 374 -42.30 -38.69 11.93
C TRP A 374 -41.00 -39.52 11.90
N ARG A 375 -41.10 -40.86 11.93
CA ARG A 375 -39.92 -41.73 11.81
C ARG A 375 -39.28 -41.65 10.43
N LYS A 376 -40.08 -41.53 9.37
CA LYS A 376 -39.58 -41.38 8.01
C LYS A 376 -38.88 -40.02 7.81
N THR A 377 -39.48 -38.94 8.31
CA THR A 377 -38.88 -37.60 8.22
C THR A 377 -37.59 -37.50 9.05
N ASP A 378 -37.55 -38.12 10.24
CA ASP A 378 -36.32 -38.21 11.05
C ASP A 378 -35.21 -38.97 10.29
N LEU A 379 -35.53 -40.13 9.70
CA LEU A 379 -34.56 -40.90 8.89
C LEU A 379 -34.04 -40.08 7.69
N ASP A 380 -34.93 -39.42 6.96
CA ASP A 380 -34.56 -38.57 5.82
C ASP A 380 -33.68 -37.38 6.27
N SER A 381 -33.95 -36.81 7.45
CA SER A 381 -33.13 -35.74 8.02
C SER A 381 -31.74 -36.23 8.41
N ARG A 382 -31.62 -37.41 9.03
CA ARG A 382 -30.34 -38.02 9.39
C ARG A 382 -29.51 -38.36 8.15
N ASN A 383 -30.14 -38.88 7.10
CA ASN A 383 -29.47 -39.16 5.83
C ASN A 383 -28.93 -37.87 5.19
N LYS A 384 -29.67 -36.77 5.25
CA LYS A 384 -29.17 -35.46 4.78
C LYS A 384 -27.99 -34.97 5.61
N VAL A 385 -28.04 -35.11 6.94
CA VAL A 385 -26.93 -34.74 7.83
C VAL A 385 -25.69 -35.55 7.50
N HIS A 386 -25.79 -36.88 7.37
CA HIS A 386 -24.67 -37.72 6.96
C HIS A 386 -24.11 -37.34 5.59
N HIS A 387 -24.97 -37.02 4.62
CA HIS A 387 -24.51 -36.55 3.32
C HIS A 387 -23.75 -35.22 3.41
N PHE A 388 -24.22 -34.28 4.24
CA PHE A 388 -23.50 -33.02 4.47
C PHE A 388 -22.17 -33.26 5.18
N ASP A 389 -22.13 -34.17 6.16
CA ASP A 389 -20.88 -34.54 6.84
C ASP A 389 -19.88 -35.16 5.86
N ASP A 390 -20.31 -36.03 4.95
CA ASP A 390 -19.45 -36.61 3.92
C ASP A 390 -18.91 -35.54 2.96
N VAL A 391 -19.77 -34.61 2.51
CA VAL A 391 -19.37 -33.51 1.63
C VAL A 391 -18.38 -32.58 2.33
N LEU A 392 -18.63 -32.21 3.58
CA LEU A 392 -17.73 -31.37 4.38
C LEU A 392 -16.40 -32.07 4.64
N THR A 393 -16.43 -33.36 4.97
CA THR A 393 -15.21 -34.17 5.17
C THR A 393 -14.39 -34.25 3.88
N HIS A 394 -15.04 -34.44 2.73
CA HIS A 394 -14.35 -34.42 1.44
C HIS A 394 -13.75 -33.05 1.12
N GLN A 395 -14.47 -31.96 1.39
CA GLN A 395 -13.96 -30.59 1.22
C GLN A 395 -12.76 -30.32 2.13
N ILE A 396 -12.81 -30.73 3.40
CA ILE A 396 -11.69 -30.62 4.35
C ILE A 396 -10.48 -31.37 3.80
N ASN A 397 -10.63 -32.63 3.42
CA ASN A 397 -9.52 -33.43 2.86
C ASN A 397 -8.92 -32.80 1.59
N THR A 398 -9.76 -32.20 0.74
CA THR A 398 -9.31 -31.49 -0.47
C THR A 398 -8.52 -30.23 -0.12
N LEU A 399 -8.99 -29.46 0.86
CA LEU A 399 -8.31 -28.27 1.35
C LEU A 399 -6.97 -28.62 2.01
N GLU A 400 -6.92 -29.68 2.82
CA GLU A 400 -5.67 -30.17 3.43
C GLU A 400 -4.67 -30.64 2.37
N SER A 401 -5.13 -31.34 1.34
CA SER A 401 -4.28 -31.75 0.21
C SER A 401 -3.70 -30.54 -0.53
N ASN A 402 -4.53 -29.53 -0.80
CA ASN A 402 -4.08 -28.29 -1.42
C ASN A 402 -3.12 -27.50 -0.52
N GLN A 403 -3.35 -27.48 0.79
CA GLN A 403 -2.43 -26.87 1.75
C GLN A 403 -1.07 -27.55 1.73
N ARG A 404 -1.02 -28.90 1.69
CA ARG A 404 0.25 -29.65 1.58
C ARG A 404 1.00 -29.30 0.30
N LYS A 405 0.32 -29.25 -0.85
CA LYS A 405 0.92 -28.84 -2.13
C LYS A 405 1.49 -27.42 -2.06
N LEU A 406 0.73 -26.47 -1.52
CA LEU A 406 1.20 -25.09 -1.35
C LEU A 406 2.40 -25.00 -0.39
N THR A 407 2.45 -25.81 0.67
CA THR A 407 3.62 -25.85 1.56
C THR A 407 4.84 -26.41 0.85
N GLU A 408 4.69 -27.44 0.02
CA GLU A 408 5.77 -28.02 -0.77
C GLU A 408 6.28 -27.06 -1.86
N GLU A 409 5.37 -26.38 -2.56
CA GLU A 409 5.73 -25.31 -3.51
C GLU A 409 6.48 -24.16 -2.83
N ASN A 410 6.05 -23.75 -1.63
CA ASN A 410 6.76 -22.72 -0.86
C ASN A 410 8.15 -23.19 -0.42
N LEU A 411 8.32 -24.45 -0.03
CA LEU A 411 9.64 -25.02 0.29
C LEU A 411 10.55 -24.99 -0.94
N ASN A 412 10.06 -25.46 -2.08
CA ASN A 412 10.81 -25.45 -3.35
C ASN A 412 11.18 -24.03 -3.80
N LEU A 413 10.26 -23.06 -3.65
CA LEU A 413 10.53 -21.65 -3.95
C LEU A 413 11.56 -21.05 -2.98
N ASN A 414 11.52 -21.40 -1.69
CA ASN A 414 12.51 -20.95 -0.73
C ASN A 414 13.90 -21.53 -1.03
N GLU A 415 13.99 -22.80 -1.39
CA GLU A 415 15.25 -23.40 -1.85
C GLU A 415 15.79 -22.67 -3.09
N TYR A 416 14.92 -22.38 -4.06
CA TYR A 416 15.30 -21.61 -5.25
C TYR A 416 15.81 -20.20 -4.89
N ILE A 417 15.13 -19.49 -4.00
CA ILE A 417 15.57 -18.19 -3.50
C ILE A 417 16.95 -18.28 -2.85
N ASP A 418 17.21 -19.33 -2.05
CA ASP A 418 18.50 -19.50 -1.40
C ASP A 418 19.62 -19.84 -2.40
N THR A 419 19.33 -20.62 -3.45
CA THR A 419 20.29 -20.80 -4.55
C THR A 419 20.61 -19.49 -5.29
N LEU A 420 19.61 -18.63 -5.52
CA LEU A 420 19.82 -17.32 -6.13
C LEU A 420 20.62 -16.39 -5.22
N LYS A 421 20.36 -16.36 -3.91
CA LYS A 421 21.16 -15.59 -2.95
C LYS A 421 22.62 -16.04 -2.97
N TYR A 422 22.88 -17.34 -3.02
CA TYR A 422 24.24 -17.87 -3.13
C TYR A 422 24.92 -17.43 -4.43
N GLN A 423 24.21 -17.48 -5.56
CA GLN A 423 24.74 -17.00 -6.85
C GLN A 423 25.03 -15.49 -6.83
N MET A 424 24.15 -14.68 -6.23
CA MET A 424 24.38 -13.25 -6.05
C MET A 424 25.64 -12.97 -5.21
N GLN A 425 25.81 -13.67 -4.09
CA GLN A 425 27.01 -13.53 -3.25
C GLN A 425 28.29 -13.92 -4.01
N LYS A 426 28.23 -14.97 -4.84
CA LYS A 426 29.35 -15.36 -5.70
C LYS A 426 29.69 -14.26 -6.71
N LEU A 427 28.67 -13.69 -7.38
CA LEU A 427 28.86 -12.60 -8.35
C LEU A 427 29.38 -11.32 -7.68
N ASP A 428 28.93 -10.99 -6.47
CA ASP A 428 29.44 -9.86 -5.70
C ASP A 428 30.93 -10.02 -5.37
N LYS A 429 31.34 -11.24 -5.00
CA LYS A 429 32.75 -11.56 -4.77
C LYS A 429 33.58 -11.42 -6.05
N GLU A 430 33.11 -11.95 -7.17
CA GLU A 430 33.78 -11.80 -8.47
C GLU A 430 33.87 -10.33 -8.89
N LEU A 431 32.81 -9.54 -8.68
CA LEU A 431 32.83 -8.09 -8.94
C LEU A 431 33.84 -7.36 -8.05
N GLN A 432 33.95 -7.74 -6.78
CA GLN A 432 34.94 -7.17 -5.87
C GLN A 432 36.37 -7.49 -6.32
N GLU A 433 36.65 -8.74 -6.69
CA GLU A 433 37.95 -9.16 -7.24
C GLU A 433 38.31 -8.38 -8.52
N LYS A 434 37.33 -8.14 -9.41
CA LYS A 434 37.53 -7.31 -10.61
C LYS A 434 37.77 -5.84 -10.27
N ARG A 435 37.08 -5.29 -9.27
CA ARG A 435 37.32 -3.91 -8.80
C ARG A 435 38.74 -3.76 -8.24
N ASP A 436 39.18 -4.70 -7.42
CA ASP A 436 40.52 -4.69 -6.84
C ASP A 436 41.61 -4.79 -7.94
N MET A 437 41.38 -5.63 -8.95
CA MET A 437 42.25 -5.71 -10.13
C MET A 437 42.32 -4.38 -10.90
N ILE A 438 41.18 -3.69 -11.09
CA ILE A 438 41.15 -2.36 -11.72
C ILE A 438 41.97 -1.34 -10.92
N TYR A 439 41.88 -1.36 -9.59
CA TYR A 439 42.69 -0.49 -8.73
C TYR A 439 44.19 -0.79 -8.87
N GLN A 440 44.57 -2.07 -8.91
CA GLN A 440 45.96 -2.47 -9.14
C GLN A 440 46.47 -2.00 -10.52
N LEU A 441 45.68 -2.21 -11.57
CA LEU A 441 46.03 -1.76 -12.93
C LEU A 441 46.13 -0.24 -13.02
N LYS A 442 45.22 0.52 -12.38
CA LYS A 442 45.32 1.98 -12.30
C LYS A 442 46.61 2.43 -11.60
N THR A 443 46.97 1.76 -10.50
CA THR A 443 48.21 2.06 -9.76
C THR A 443 49.43 1.81 -10.66
N GLN A 444 49.49 0.65 -11.32
CA GLN A 444 50.55 0.34 -12.29
C GLN A 444 50.59 1.35 -13.44
N GLN A 445 49.44 1.78 -13.95
CA GLN A 445 49.36 2.81 -15.00
C GLN A 445 49.95 4.13 -14.51
N THR A 446 49.62 4.59 -13.30
CA THR A 446 50.17 5.83 -12.73
C THR A 446 51.68 5.73 -12.51
N GLU A 447 52.17 4.59 -12.03
CA GLU A 447 53.62 4.35 -11.88
C GLU A 447 54.32 4.37 -13.25
N ASN A 448 53.75 3.70 -14.25
CA ASN A 448 54.30 3.67 -15.60
C ASN A 448 54.33 5.06 -16.25
N LEU A 449 53.29 5.87 -16.07
CA LEU A 449 53.27 7.26 -16.53
C LEU A 449 54.41 8.07 -15.88
N SER A 450 54.61 7.94 -14.57
CA SER A 450 55.72 8.60 -13.87
C SER A 450 57.10 8.15 -14.37
N ARG A 451 57.24 6.86 -14.73
CA ARG A 451 58.48 6.33 -15.31
C ARG A 451 58.73 6.89 -16.69
N ILE A 452 57.70 6.96 -17.55
CA ILE A 452 57.80 7.56 -18.89
C ILE A 452 58.25 9.02 -18.78
N GLU A 453 57.69 9.78 -17.83
CA GLU A 453 58.06 11.17 -17.61
C GLU A 453 59.54 11.32 -17.23
N LYS A 454 60.03 10.47 -16.31
CA LYS A 454 61.47 10.39 -15.99
C LYS A 454 62.34 9.99 -17.18
N TYR A 455 61.87 9.11 -18.06
CA TYR A 455 62.61 8.75 -19.27
C TYR A 455 62.68 9.93 -20.24
N LYS A 456 61.60 10.70 -20.41
CA LYS A 456 61.60 11.93 -21.22
C LYS A 456 62.56 12.98 -20.67
N GLU A 457 62.60 13.17 -19.35
CA GLU A 457 63.58 14.08 -18.72
C GLU A 457 65.02 13.63 -18.99
N LYS A 458 65.30 12.33 -18.89
CA LYS A 458 66.62 11.77 -19.21
C LYS A 458 66.96 11.92 -20.69
N GLU A 459 66.01 11.70 -21.59
CA GLU A 459 66.18 11.89 -23.04
C GLU A 459 66.56 13.35 -23.34
N SER A 460 65.81 14.33 -22.82
CA SER A 460 66.14 15.76 -22.95
C SER A 460 67.49 16.13 -22.33
N HIS A 461 67.89 15.47 -21.24
CA HIS A 461 69.23 15.67 -20.68
C HIS A 461 70.33 15.08 -21.58
N THR A 462 70.06 13.94 -22.21
CA THR A 462 70.99 13.30 -23.15
C THR A 462 71.16 14.12 -24.42
N GLU A 463 70.07 14.70 -24.94
CA GLU A 463 70.12 15.65 -26.07
C GLU A 463 70.98 16.87 -25.73
N ARG A 464 70.78 17.48 -24.55
CA ARG A 464 71.63 18.61 -24.10
C ARG A 464 73.11 18.24 -23.97
N LEU A 465 73.41 17.07 -23.43
CA LEU A 465 74.80 16.58 -23.36
C LEU A 465 75.38 16.36 -24.77
N MET A 466 74.57 15.90 -25.72
CA MET A 466 75.00 15.72 -27.11
C MET A 466 75.29 17.07 -27.79
N GLU A 467 74.47 18.09 -27.55
CA GLU A 467 74.74 19.47 -27.99
C GLU A 467 76.03 20.01 -27.38
N GLU A 468 76.27 19.79 -26.09
CA GLU A 468 77.53 20.16 -25.44
C GLU A 468 78.71 19.46 -26.11
N VAL A 469 78.65 18.13 -26.31
CA VAL A 469 79.70 17.37 -27.00
C VAL A 469 80.00 17.97 -28.38
N HIS A 470 78.99 18.32 -29.17
CA HIS A 470 79.20 18.97 -30.46
C HIS A 470 79.86 20.36 -30.36
N LEU A 471 79.54 21.14 -29.33
CA LEU A 471 80.23 22.41 -29.07
C LEU A 471 81.70 22.17 -28.70
N TRP A 472 81.99 21.16 -27.88
CA TRP A 472 83.35 20.75 -27.55
C TRP A 472 84.12 20.28 -28.79
N GLU A 473 83.52 19.45 -29.65
CA GLU A 473 84.12 19.00 -30.91
C GLU A 473 84.45 20.19 -31.84
N ARG A 474 83.54 21.16 -31.93
CA ARG A 474 83.74 22.38 -32.73
C ARG A 474 84.88 23.23 -32.17
N SER A 475 84.86 23.49 -30.86
CA SER A 475 85.91 24.24 -30.17
C SER A 475 87.27 23.54 -30.27
N HIS A 476 87.30 22.21 -30.17
CA HIS A 476 88.51 21.42 -30.35
C HIS A 476 89.04 21.51 -31.79
N SER A 477 88.15 21.47 -32.78
CA SER A 477 88.52 21.65 -34.20
C SER A 477 89.10 23.04 -34.47
N GLU A 478 88.51 24.09 -33.89
CA GLU A 478 89.04 25.46 -33.94
C GLU A 478 90.40 25.58 -33.24
N PHE A 479 90.57 24.93 -32.09
CA PHE A 479 91.84 24.85 -31.39
C PHE A 479 92.92 24.14 -32.24
N LEU A 480 92.60 23.01 -32.88
CA LEU A 480 93.54 22.34 -33.78
C LEU A 480 93.92 23.21 -34.98
N ALA A 481 92.95 23.92 -35.57
CA ALA A 481 93.21 24.83 -36.68
C ALA A 481 94.13 26.00 -36.27
N THR A 482 93.86 26.62 -35.11
CA THR A 482 94.70 27.70 -34.57
C THR A 482 96.08 27.20 -34.13
N SER A 483 96.17 26.00 -33.54
CA SER A 483 97.45 25.35 -33.22
C SER A 483 98.29 25.13 -34.48
N LYS A 484 97.69 24.64 -35.57
CA LYS A 484 98.38 24.46 -36.85
C LYS A 484 98.85 25.79 -37.45
N GLN A 485 98.02 26.83 -37.42
CA GLN A 485 98.43 28.18 -37.84
C GLN A 485 99.59 28.73 -37.00
N ASN A 486 99.59 28.48 -35.69
CA ASN A 486 100.69 28.87 -34.80
C ASN A 486 101.98 28.11 -35.13
N GLU A 487 101.92 26.81 -35.44
CA GLU A 487 103.09 26.05 -35.89
C GLU A 487 103.67 26.63 -37.20
N GLU A 488 102.83 26.97 -38.16
CA GLU A 488 103.24 27.61 -39.42
C GLU A 488 103.88 28.99 -39.17
N LEU A 489 103.33 29.79 -38.26
CA LEU A 489 103.92 31.06 -37.82
C LEU A 489 105.28 30.86 -37.15
N ILE A 490 105.43 29.88 -36.26
CA ILE A 490 106.71 29.54 -35.62
C ILE A 490 107.74 29.15 -36.68
N GLN A 491 107.38 28.33 -37.66
CA GLN A 491 108.27 27.99 -38.77
C GLN A 491 108.65 29.24 -39.59
N GLY A 492 107.71 30.16 -39.80
CA GLY A 492 107.96 31.46 -40.41
C GLY A 492 108.93 32.34 -39.61
N ILE A 493 108.84 32.33 -38.28
CA ILE A 493 109.78 33.02 -37.38
C ILE A 493 111.17 32.40 -37.49
N VAL A 494 111.29 31.07 -37.45
CA VAL A 494 112.57 30.37 -37.62
C VAL A 494 113.20 30.67 -38.99
N PHE A 495 112.39 30.76 -40.05
CA PHE A 495 112.87 31.16 -41.38
C PHE A 495 113.35 32.61 -41.40
N ARG A 496 112.62 33.53 -40.74
CA ARG A 496 113.02 34.93 -40.58
C ARG A 496 114.36 35.03 -39.83
N ASP A 497 114.54 34.28 -38.75
CA ASP A 497 115.78 34.29 -37.97
C ASP A 497 116.96 33.79 -38.80
N LYS A 498 116.79 32.72 -39.60
CA LYS A 498 117.81 32.27 -40.56
C LYS A 498 118.18 33.35 -41.60
N ILE A 499 117.20 34.11 -42.09
CA ILE A 499 117.47 35.24 -42.99
C ILE A 499 118.22 36.34 -42.25
N ASN A 500 117.80 36.69 -41.04
CA ASN A 500 118.47 37.70 -40.22
C ASN A 500 119.92 37.31 -39.93
N ASP A 501 120.20 36.05 -39.58
CA ASP A 501 121.56 35.53 -39.39
C ASP A 501 122.38 35.61 -40.68
N ALA A 502 121.79 35.25 -41.82
CA ALA A 502 122.46 35.34 -43.12
C ALA A 502 122.75 36.80 -43.53
N ILE A 503 121.87 37.74 -43.22
CA ILE A 503 122.09 39.18 -43.45
C ILE A 503 123.16 39.70 -42.50
N THR A 504 123.09 39.36 -41.21
CA THR A 504 124.04 39.80 -40.18
C THR A 504 125.45 39.33 -40.50
N THR A 505 125.61 38.04 -40.85
CA THR A 505 126.91 37.49 -41.29
C THR A 505 127.44 38.13 -42.58
N LYS A 506 126.58 38.47 -43.55
CA LYS A 506 126.99 39.24 -44.74
C LYS A 506 127.45 40.66 -44.36
N LEU A 507 126.74 41.30 -43.43
CA LEU A 507 127.02 42.66 -42.98
C LEU A 507 128.31 42.74 -42.17
N ASP A 508 128.62 41.74 -41.35
CA ASP A 508 129.89 41.65 -40.65
C ASP A 508 131.06 41.43 -41.62
N LYS A 509 130.89 40.56 -42.63
CA LYS A 509 131.89 40.39 -43.69
C LYS A 509 132.13 41.68 -44.48
N THR A 510 131.11 42.49 -44.75
CA THR A 510 131.29 43.78 -45.43
C THR A 510 131.92 44.83 -44.51
N ARG A 511 131.55 44.88 -43.22
CA ARG A 511 132.21 45.73 -42.23
C ARG A 511 133.70 45.41 -42.09
N GLU A 512 134.06 44.13 -42.04
CA GLU A 512 135.46 43.72 -41.94
C GLU A 512 136.25 44.08 -43.20
N LYS A 513 135.66 43.93 -44.39
CA LYS A 513 136.24 44.45 -45.64
C LYS A 513 136.43 45.98 -45.61
N ILE A 514 135.45 46.73 -45.11
CA ILE A 514 135.56 48.19 -44.95
C ILE A 514 136.68 48.54 -43.98
N HIS A 515 136.83 47.81 -42.87
CA HIS A 515 137.92 48.02 -41.93
C HIS A 515 139.29 47.73 -42.55
N GLN A 516 139.42 46.63 -43.29
CA GLN A 516 140.64 46.30 -44.03
C GLN A 516 140.98 47.40 -45.06
N ILE A 517 140.00 47.85 -45.86
CA ILE A 517 140.19 48.94 -46.83
C ILE A 517 140.58 50.24 -46.11
N SER A 518 139.90 50.58 -45.01
CA SER A 518 140.20 51.80 -44.24
C SER A 518 141.62 51.76 -43.67
N SER A 519 142.06 50.62 -43.15
CA SER A 519 143.43 50.44 -42.66
C SER A 519 144.47 50.59 -43.77
N SER A 520 144.23 49.98 -44.94
CA SER A 520 145.07 50.09 -46.14
C SER A 520 145.13 51.54 -46.67
N LEU A 521 144.00 52.25 -46.63
CA LEU A 521 143.93 53.66 -47.02
C LEU A 521 144.72 54.55 -46.04
N HIS A 522 144.67 54.25 -44.74
CA HIS A 522 145.44 54.97 -43.73
C HIS A 522 146.95 54.77 -43.94
N THR A 523 147.40 53.54 -44.19
CA THR A 523 148.80 53.26 -44.52
C THR A 523 149.25 53.93 -45.81
N ASN A 524 148.41 53.94 -46.85
CA ASN A 524 148.74 54.61 -48.11
C ASN A 524 148.79 56.14 -47.96
N ASN A 525 147.91 56.73 -47.15
CA ASN A 525 147.98 58.16 -46.85
C ASN A 525 149.24 58.54 -46.07
N ALA A 526 149.69 57.70 -45.14
CA ALA A 526 150.96 57.91 -44.45
C ALA A 526 152.14 57.88 -45.44
N LEU A 527 152.17 56.91 -46.35
CA LEU A 527 153.18 56.82 -47.41
C LEU A 527 153.20 58.06 -48.32
N ILE A 528 152.02 58.58 -48.68
CA ILE A 528 151.90 59.81 -49.48
C ILE A 528 152.45 61.02 -48.72
N GLN A 529 152.21 61.12 -47.41
CA GLN A 529 152.77 62.22 -46.60
C GLN A 529 154.30 62.15 -46.54
N ASP A 530 154.87 60.97 -46.39
CA ASP A 530 156.33 60.77 -46.38
C ASP A 530 156.96 61.15 -47.73
N LEU A 531 156.39 60.68 -48.85
CA LEU A 531 156.84 61.08 -50.20
C LEU A 531 156.73 62.58 -50.45
N LYS A 532 155.69 63.23 -49.90
CA LYS A 532 155.50 64.69 -50.01
C LYS A 532 156.55 65.46 -49.20
N LYS A 533 157.06 64.87 -48.11
CA LYS A 533 158.16 65.44 -47.31
C LYS A 533 159.50 65.31 -48.05
N GLU A 534 159.83 64.13 -48.59
CA GLU A 534 161.04 63.92 -49.40
C GLU A 534 161.09 64.84 -50.63
N ALA A 535 159.95 65.02 -51.32
CA ALA A 535 159.89 65.92 -52.48
C ALA A 535 160.14 67.39 -52.10
N LYS A 536 159.72 67.83 -50.91
CA LYS A 536 160.02 69.19 -50.41
C LYS A 536 161.50 69.35 -50.08
N ASP A 537 162.08 68.39 -49.38
CA ASP A 537 163.50 68.43 -48.96
C ASP A 537 164.43 68.44 -50.18
N SER A 538 164.13 67.66 -51.22
CA SER A 538 164.89 67.64 -52.49
C SER A 538 164.81 68.98 -53.25
N ASN A 539 163.64 69.64 -53.25
CA ASN A 539 163.43 70.91 -53.94
C ASN A 539 164.15 72.08 -53.25
N GLU A 540 164.26 72.06 -51.91
CA GLU A 540 165.10 73.03 -51.19
C GLU A 540 166.60 72.85 -51.48
N LEU A 541 167.05 71.60 -51.64
CA LEU A 541 168.43 71.27 -51.97
C LEU A 541 168.82 71.80 -53.35
N LEU A 542 167.97 71.58 -54.36
CA LEU A 542 168.12 72.12 -55.73
C LEU A 542 168.17 73.66 -55.76
N ARG A 543 167.38 74.35 -54.93
CA ARG A 543 167.42 75.82 -54.83
C ARG A 543 168.76 76.33 -54.31
N ARG A 544 169.36 75.66 -53.31
CA ARG A 544 170.66 76.04 -52.75
C ARG A 544 171.78 75.86 -53.77
N GLU A 545 171.79 74.76 -54.53
CA GLU A 545 172.78 74.52 -55.58
C GLU A 545 172.71 75.58 -56.69
N LYS A 546 171.50 75.97 -57.12
CA LYS A 546 171.32 77.02 -58.13
C LYS A 546 171.95 78.36 -57.71
N THR A 547 171.71 78.79 -56.46
CA THR A 547 172.29 80.05 -55.95
C THR A 547 173.82 80.02 -55.86
N LEU A 548 174.40 78.84 -55.60
CA LEU A 548 175.86 78.68 -55.53
C LEU A 548 176.50 78.79 -56.93
N LEU A 549 175.87 78.20 -57.94
CA LEU A 549 176.29 78.24 -59.34
C LEU A 549 176.24 79.67 -59.92
N GLU A 550 175.18 80.42 -59.63
CA GLU A 550 175.04 81.83 -60.06
C GLU A 550 176.17 82.71 -59.48
N HIS A 551 176.55 82.50 -58.22
CA HIS A 551 177.66 83.21 -57.58
C HIS A 551 179.03 82.87 -58.19
N GLN A 552 179.29 81.60 -58.52
CA GLN A 552 180.55 81.19 -59.17
C GLN A 552 180.71 81.78 -60.58
N CYS A 553 179.62 81.94 -61.34
CA CYS A 553 179.64 82.50 -62.68
C CYS A 553 180.04 83.99 -62.69
N MET A 554 179.52 84.78 -61.74
CA MET A 554 179.88 86.19 -61.56
C MET A 554 181.36 86.39 -61.22
N LEU A 555 181.91 85.60 -60.29
CA LEU A 555 183.33 85.60 -59.93
C LEU A 555 184.25 85.23 -61.10
N GLY A 556 183.78 84.37 -62.00
CA GLY A 556 184.48 84.02 -63.24
C GLY A 556 184.59 85.20 -64.21
N GLN A 557 183.50 85.95 -64.40
CA GLN A 557 183.46 87.10 -65.30
C GLN A 557 184.38 88.25 -64.83
N GLU A 558 184.41 88.56 -63.53
CA GLU A 558 185.28 89.61 -62.97
C GLU A 558 186.77 89.31 -63.19
N LYS A 559 187.18 88.03 -63.03
CA LYS A 559 188.58 87.62 -63.26
C LYS A 559 189.00 87.76 -64.72
N VAL A 560 188.12 87.47 -65.68
CA VAL A 560 188.39 87.64 -67.11
C VAL A 560 188.57 89.12 -67.48
N GLN A 561 187.72 90.00 -66.93
CA GLN A 561 187.79 91.45 -67.18
C GLN A 561 189.08 92.09 -66.61
N ALA A 562 189.55 91.61 -65.45
CA ALA A 562 190.81 92.04 -64.85
C ALA A 562 192.07 91.61 -65.64
N VAL A 563 192.01 90.47 -66.34
CA VAL A 563 193.09 90.00 -67.22
C VAL A 563 193.10 90.80 -68.53
N GLN A 564 191.93 91.09 -69.09
CA GLN A 564 191.79 91.86 -70.33
C GLN A 564 192.37 93.28 -70.20
N THR A 565 192.08 93.96 -69.09
CA THR A 565 192.61 95.31 -68.81
C THR A 565 194.14 95.34 -68.59
N LYS A 566 194.72 94.28 -68.03
CA LYS A 566 196.19 94.12 -67.95
C LYS A 566 196.83 93.93 -69.32
N TYR A 567 196.19 93.15 -70.20
CA TYR A 567 196.67 92.89 -71.56
C TYR A 567 196.68 94.17 -72.41
N ASP A 568 195.62 94.98 -72.35
CA ASP A 568 195.51 96.23 -73.12
C ASP A 568 196.56 97.28 -72.69
N ARG A 569 196.88 97.34 -71.40
CA ARG A 569 197.97 98.19 -70.86
C ARG A 569 199.34 97.78 -71.39
N LEU A 570 199.62 96.47 -71.45
CA LEU A 570 200.85 95.91 -72.01
C LEU A 570 201.00 96.22 -73.50
N LYS A 571 199.90 96.12 -74.26
CA LYS A 571 199.85 96.43 -75.69
C LYS A 571 200.17 97.90 -75.96
N ALA A 572 199.62 98.83 -75.16
CA ALA A 572 199.88 100.26 -75.29
C ALA A 572 201.35 100.63 -74.99
N LEU A 573 201.98 99.96 -74.01
CA LEU A 573 203.37 100.20 -73.63
C LEU A 573 204.35 99.68 -74.70
N ASN A 574 204.03 98.56 -75.35
CA ASN A 574 204.82 97.99 -76.43
C ASN A 574 204.79 98.86 -77.71
N LEU A 575 203.64 99.45 -78.04
CA LEU A 575 203.49 100.41 -79.14
C LEU A 575 204.28 101.71 -78.91
N ALA A 576 204.36 102.17 -77.65
CA ALA A 576 205.17 103.34 -77.29
C ALA A 576 206.68 103.07 -77.42
N LEU A 577 207.13 101.85 -77.07
CA LEU A 577 208.51 101.40 -77.26
C LEU A 577 208.89 101.28 -78.73
N GLN A 578 207.99 100.76 -79.58
CA GLN A 578 208.23 100.66 -81.03
C GLN A 578 208.36 102.04 -81.71
N ARG A 579 207.56 103.04 -81.30
CA ARG A 579 207.72 104.41 -81.82
C ARG A 579 209.07 105.02 -81.43
N LYS A 580 209.50 104.82 -80.19
CA LYS A 580 210.77 105.35 -79.68
C LYS A 580 212.00 104.76 -80.37
N ILE A 581 211.91 103.52 -80.86
CA ILE A 581 212.98 102.86 -81.62
C ILE A 581 213.10 103.42 -83.05
N ILE A 582 212.00 103.85 -83.66
CA ILE A 582 212.01 104.44 -85.00
C ILE A 582 212.63 105.85 -84.94
N ASP A 583 212.25 106.64 -83.94
CA ASP A 583 212.78 108.01 -83.77
C ASP A 583 214.31 108.01 -83.53
N MET A 584 214.84 107.02 -82.80
CA MET A 584 216.29 106.89 -82.62
C MET A 584 217.03 106.44 -83.88
N ARG A 585 216.38 105.73 -84.82
CA ARG A 585 217.00 105.39 -86.11
C ARG A 585 217.11 106.59 -87.04
N SER A 586 216.19 107.56 -86.97
CA SER A 586 216.28 108.80 -87.75
C SER A 586 217.40 109.75 -87.31
N GLU A 587 217.87 109.67 -86.05
CA GLU A 587 218.94 110.54 -85.56
C GLU A 587 220.35 110.07 -85.94
N GLN A 588 220.55 108.77 -86.27
CA GLN A 588 221.89 108.22 -86.51
C GLN A 588 222.46 108.43 -87.91
N GLU A 589 221.66 108.66 -88.95
CA GLU A 589 222.20 108.90 -90.32
C GLU A 589 222.51 110.38 -90.62
N SER A 590 222.26 111.29 -89.66
CA SER A 590 222.66 112.71 -89.78
C SER A 590 224.12 113.00 -89.37
N LYS A 591 224.90 111.99 -88.97
CA LYS A 591 226.30 112.16 -88.50
C LYS A 591 227.26 111.14 -89.10
N GLN A 592 227.52 111.20 -90.41
CA GLN A 592 228.84 110.86 -90.99
C GLN A 592 228.90 111.23 -92.48
N ASN A 593 229.05 112.52 -92.75
CA ASN A 593 229.82 113.02 -93.89
C ASN A 593 230.85 114.00 -93.32
N THR A 594 232.11 113.54 -93.31
CA THR A 594 233.42 114.23 -93.25
C THR A 594 234.42 113.46 -92.37
N SER A 595 234.94 112.36 -92.93
CA SER A 595 236.27 112.40 -93.54
C SER A 595 236.18 111.83 -94.94
#